data_AF-A0A9X7K0U8-F1
#
_entry.id   AF-A0A9X7K0U8-F1
#
_cell.length_a   1.000
_cell.length_b   1.000
_cell.length_c   1.000
_cell.angle_alpha   90.00
_cell.angle_beta   90.00
_cell.angle_gamma   90.00
#
_symmetry.space_group_name_H-M   'P 1'
#
loop_
_entity.id
_entity.type
_entity.pdbx_description
1 polymer ?
#
loop_
_entity_poly.entity_id
_entity_poly.type
_entity_poly.pdbx_seq_one_letter_code
_entity_poly.pdbx_strand_id
1 'polypeptide(L)'
;MNRNPLIPFFIIMLIGIGLTLGLSFKGLGDAKELAKEKKGGEKTEQTAAANPEEFYQQTCSGCHGQNYEGGAGPALKGVGQRLSVDEIKNVIQNGRGAMPGGLVPPDKADEMAKWLSKLK
;
A
#
# COMPACT_ATOMS: atom_id res chain seq x y z
N MET A 1 -21.69 64.38 -0.54
CA MET A 1 -21.88 62.97 -0.14
C MET A 1 -21.72 62.11 -1.40
N ASN A 2 -20.48 61.85 -1.83
CA ASN A 2 -20.18 61.08 -3.05
C ASN A 2 -19.73 59.68 -2.63
N ARG A 3 -20.68 58.77 -2.40
CA ARG A 3 -20.33 57.35 -2.26
C ARG A 3 -20.44 56.70 -3.62
N ASN A 4 -19.29 56.41 -4.22
CA ASN A 4 -19.19 55.79 -5.52
C ASN A 4 -19.84 54.38 -5.43
N PRO A 5 -20.90 54.09 -6.21
CA PRO A 5 -21.68 52.87 -6.07
C PRO A 5 -20.86 51.60 -6.34
N LEU A 6 -19.66 51.74 -6.89
CA LEU A 6 -18.69 50.65 -7.12
C LEU A 6 -17.86 50.28 -5.88
N ILE A 7 -17.74 51.14 -4.88
CA ILE A 7 -16.98 50.87 -3.64
C ILE A 7 -17.46 49.59 -2.92
N PRO A 8 -18.77 49.34 -2.72
CA PRO A 8 -19.21 48.08 -2.10
C PRO A 8 -18.85 46.85 -2.93
N PHE A 9 -18.85 46.95 -4.27
CA PHE A 9 -18.47 45.83 -5.15
C PHE A 9 -16.98 45.50 -5.05
N PHE A 10 -16.11 46.52 -4.96
CA PHE A 10 -14.68 46.31 -4.75
C PHE A 10 -14.37 45.66 -3.40
N ILE A 11 -15.09 46.03 -2.34
CA ILE A 11 -14.94 45.41 -1.02
C ILE A 11 -15.34 43.93 -1.05
N ILE A 12 -16.46 43.59 -1.69
CA ILE A 12 -16.91 42.18 -1.83
C ILE A 12 -15.90 41.35 -2.64
N MET A 13 -15.35 41.93 -3.72
CA MET A 13 -14.33 41.27 -4.55
C MET A 13 -13.05 40.97 -3.76
N LEU A 14 -12.56 41.93 -2.97
CA LEU A 14 -11.36 41.74 -2.15
C LEU A 14 -11.57 40.73 -1.02
N ILE A 15 -12.75 40.72 -0.40
CA ILE A 15 -13.11 39.72 0.61
C ILE A 15 -13.19 38.32 -0.02
N GLY A 16 -13.79 38.18 -1.21
CA GLY A 16 -13.88 36.91 -1.93
C GLY A 16 -12.51 36.34 -2.32
N ILE A 17 -11.64 37.18 -2.89
CA ILE A 17 -10.26 36.78 -3.22
C ILE A 17 -9.50 36.40 -1.95
N GLY A 18 -9.62 37.18 -0.88
CA GLY A 18 -9.01 36.86 0.42
C GLY A 18 -9.49 35.52 1.01
N LEU A 19 -10.79 35.22 0.88
CA LEU A 19 -11.36 33.96 1.37
C LEU A 19 -10.85 32.75 0.57
N THR A 20 -10.77 32.87 -0.77
CA THR A 20 -10.25 31.80 -1.63
C THR A 20 -8.76 31.53 -1.40
N LEU A 21 -7.96 32.58 -1.22
CA LEU A 21 -6.53 32.44 -0.91
C LEU A 21 -6.33 31.90 0.52
N GLY A 22 -7.11 32.35 1.50
CA GLY A 22 -7.06 31.85 2.88
C GLY A 22 -7.42 30.35 3.00
N LEU A 23 -8.47 29.91 2.30
CA LEU A 23 -8.85 28.50 2.23
C LEU A 23 -7.79 27.65 1.50
N SER A 24 -7.10 28.21 0.51
CA SER A 24 -6.00 27.54 -0.21
C SER A 24 -4.78 27.28 0.71
N PHE A 25 -4.42 28.24 1.56
CA PHE A 25 -3.35 28.05 2.55
C PHE A 25 -3.72 27.04 3.66
N LYS A 26 -4.97 27.04 4.13
CA LYS A 26 -5.45 26.02 5.08
C LYS A 26 -5.51 24.63 4.44
N GLY A 27 -5.92 24.54 3.17
CA GLY A 27 -5.87 23.30 2.39
C GLY A 27 -4.46 22.71 2.25
N LEU A 28 -3.42 23.54 2.13
CA LEU A 28 -2.03 23.08 2.06
C LEU A 28 -1.48 22.60 3.42
N GLY A 29 -1.98 23.16 4.54
CA GLY A 29 -1.67 22.68 5.90
C GLY A 29 -2.39 21.38 6.24
N ASP A 30 -3.68 21.30 5.92
CA ASP A 30 -4.51 20.10 6.13
C ASP A 30 -4.12 18.97 5.15
N ALA A 31 -3.52 19.26 3.99
CA ALA A 31 -2.94 18.24 3.09
C ALA A 31 -1.76 17.48 3.73
N LYS A 32 -1.04 18.09 4.67
CA LYS A 32 0.05 17.43 5.43
C LYS A 32 -0.48 16.50 6.53
N GLU A 33 -1.66 16.75 7.09
CA GLU A 33 -2.34 15.85 8.03
C GLU A 33 -3.20 14.80 7.32
N LEU A 34 -3.91 15.15 6.26
CA LEU A 34 -4.65 14.20 5.42
C LEU A 34 -3.72 13.24 4.68
N ALA A 35 -2.48 13.64 4.36
CA ALA A 35 -1.45 12.70 3.87
C ALA A 35 -0.94 11.72 4.93
N LYS A 36 -1.22 11.93 6.23
CA LYS A 36 -0.93 10.94 7.28
C LYS A 36 -2.08 9.95 7.48
N GLU A 37 -3.33 10.35 7.28
CA GLU A 37 -4.49 9.44 7.44
C GLU A 37 -5.03 8.83 6.13
N LYS A 38 -4.68 9.39 4.97
CA LYS A 38 -5.01 8.85 3.63
C LYS A 38 -3.78 8.32 2.87
N LYS A 39 -2.68 7.96 3.57
CA LYS A 39 -1.61 7.12 3.02
C LYS A 39 -1.89 5.61 3.21
N GLY A 40 -3.11 5.21 2.84
CA GLY A 40 -3.46 3.82 2.51
C GLY A 40 -3.41 3.56 1.00
N GLY A 41 -2.62 4.33 0.25
CA GLY A 41 -2.59 4.28 -1.20
C GLY A 41 -1.31 4.91 -1.74
N GLU A 42 -0.42 4.02 -2.17
CA GLU A 42 0.64 4.24 -3.14
C GLU A 42 1.91 5.02 -2.74
N LYS A 43 2.98 4.22 -2.71
CA LYS A 43 4.42 4.51 -2.79
C LYS A 43 5.14 5.11 -1.58
N THR A 44 6.23 4.40 -1.30
CA THR A 44 7.25 4.61 -0.28
C THR A 44 6.74 4.21 1.11
N GLU A 45 6.96 2.98 1.54
CA GLU A 45 8.30 2.42 1.73
C GLU A 45 8.26 0.91 1.50
N GLN A 46 9.00 0.44 0.50
CA GLN A 46 9.62 -0.88 0.61
C GLN A 46 10.70 -0.78 1.70
N THR A 47 10.32 -0.42 2.93
CA THR A 47 11.06 -0.89 4.07
C THR A 47 10.94 -2.38 3.90
N ALA A 48 12.06 -3.01 3.58
CA ALA A 48 12.22 -4.43 3.63
C ALA A 48 11.36 -4.94 4.78
N ALA A 49 10.21 -5.57 4.50
CA ALA A 49 9.46 -6.26 5.53
C ALA A 49 10.49 -7.18 6.16
N ALA A 50 10.97 -6.80 7.34
CA ALA A 50 12.07 -7.47 8.01
C ALA A 50 11.60 -8.83 8.49
N ASN A 51 10.27 -9.03 8.47
CA ASN A 51 9.61 -10.26 8.80
C ASN A 51 8.88 -10.83 7.57
N PRO A 52 9.21 -12.06 7.12
CA PRO A 52 8.49 -12.73 6.05
C PRO A 52 6.99 -12.94 6.35
N GLU A 53 6.60 -12.98 7.62
CA GLU A 53 5.21 -13.12 8.04
C GLU A 53 4.36 -11.87 7.75
N GLU A 54 4.90 -10.68 7.98
CA GLU A 54 4.20 -9.43 7.64
C GLU A 54 4.00 -9.29 6.13
N PHE A 55 5.05 -9.63 5.37
CA PHE A 55 4.98 -9.64 3.92
C PHE A 55 3.93 -10.64 3.42
N TYR A 56 3.86 -11.82 4.05
CA TYR A 56 2.82 -12.80 3.76
C TYR A 56 1.42 -12.22 4.01
N GLN A 57 1.21 -11.57 5.15
CA GLN A 57 -0.09 -10.97 5.47
C GLN A 57 -0.50 -9.87 4.48
N GLN A 58 0.46 -9.12 3.95
CA GLN A 58 0.20 -8.05 2.98
C GLN A 58 -0.02 -8.54 1.55
N THR A 59 0.72 -9.57 1.11
CA THR A 59 0.81 -9.94 -0.31
C THR A 59 0.18 -11.30 -0.63
N CYS A 60 0.23 -12.25 0.30
CA CYS A 60 -0.05 -13.67 0.04
C CYS A 60 -1.36 -14.15 0.68
N SER A 61 -1.72 -13.59 1.84
CA SER A 61 -2.88 -13.98 2.64
C SER A 61 -4.21 -13.88 1.89
N GLY A 62 -4.33 -12.94 0.95
CA GLY A 62 -5.53 -12.72 0.14
C GLY A 62 -5.91 -13.93 -0.71
N CYS A 63 -4.94 -14.76 -1.10
CA CYS A 63 -5.21 -16.00 -1.83
C CYS A 63 -5.01 -17.25 -0.98
N HIS A 64 -4.00 -17.25 -0.10
CA HIS A 64 -3.57 -18.43 0.66
C HIS A 64 -4.13 -18.50 2.09
N GLY A 65 -5.00 -17.55 2.47
CA GLY A 65 -5.61 -17.48 3.79
C GLY A 65 -4.72 -16.81 4.83
N GLN A 66 -5.32 -16.19 5.85
CA GLN A 66 -4.55 -15.50 6.92
C GLN A 66 -3.72 -16.47 7.77
N ASN A 67 -4.17 -17.71 7.90
CA ASN A 67 -3.53 -18.77 8.67
C ASN A 67 -2.92 -19.86 7.78
N TYR A 68 -2.59 -19.55 6.52
CA TYR A 68 -1.98 -20.51 5.56
C TYR A 68 -2.89 -21.70 5.19
N GLU A 69 -4.18 -21.62 5.52
CA GLU A 69 -5.18 -22.66 5.34
C GLU A 69 -5.62 -22.82 3.87
N GLY A 70 -5.26 -21.87 3.01
CA GLY A 70 -5.71 -21.81 1.63
C GLY A 70 -7.04 -21.07 1.47
N GLY A 71 -7.50 -21.00 0.22
CA GLY A 71 -8.71 -20.29 -0.16
C GLY A 71 -8.81 -20.27 -1.68
N ALA A 72 -8.47 -19.13 -2.29
CA ALA A 72 -8.32 -19.04 -3.74
C ALA A 72 -7.06 -19.77 -4.24
N GLY A 73 -6.01 -19.81 -3.41
CA GLY A 73 -4.81 -20.61 -3.60
C GLY A 73 -4.79 -21.82 -2.65
N PRO A 74 -3.93 -22.81 -2.92
CA PRO A 74 -3.79 -23.99 -2.06
C PRO A 74 -3.23 -23.63 -0.67
N ALA A 75 -3.47 -24.49 0.31
CA ALA A 75 -2.90 -24.36 1.65
C ALA A 75 -1.37 -24.36 1.61
N LEU A 76 -0.74 -23.45 2.36
CA LEU A 76 0.71 -23.38 2.50
C LEU A 76 1.22 -24.10 3.75
N LYS A 77 0.33 -24.54 4.65
CA LYS A 77 0.71 -25.45 5.73
C LYS A 77 1.38 -26.71 5.17
N GLY A 78 2.54 -27.04 5.73
CA GLY A 78 3.36 -28.18 5.31
C GLY A 78 3.91 -28.07 3.89
N VAL A 79 3.96 -26.88 3.27
CA VAL A 79 4.46 -26.73 1.89
C VAL A 79 5.91 -27.20 1.74
N GLY A 80 6.74 -27.03 2.77
CA GLY A 80 8.11 -27.54 2.79
C GLY A 80 8.26 -29.05 2.84
N GLN A 81 7.17 -29.80 3.09
CA GLN A 81 7.15 -31.26 2.96
C GLN A 81 6.85 -31.71 1.53
N ARG A 82 6.23 -30.82 0.73
CA ARG A 82 5.78 -31.11 -0.64
C ARG A 82 6.72 -30.52 -1.70
N LEU A 83 7.38 -29.42 -1.36
CA LEU A 83 8.26 -28.67 -2.26
C LEU A 83 9.56 -28.33 -1.52
N SER A 84 10.66 -28.41 -2.26
CA SER A 84 11.95 -27.90 -1.80
C SER A 84 11.95 -26.36 -1.75
N VAL A 85 12.91 -25.79 -1.02
CA VAL A 85 13.08 -24.32 -0.92
C VAL A 85 13.26 -23.70 -2.32
N ASP A 86 14.03 -24.34 -3.20
CA ASP A 86 14.28 -23.84 -4.54
C ASP A 86 13.02 -23.86 -5.43
N GLU A 87 12.19 -24.89 -5.29
CA GLU A 87 10.89 -24.94 -5.98
C GLU A 87 9.93 -23.88 -5.45
N ILE A 88 9.89 -23.65 -4.14
CA ILE A 88 9.08 -22.58 -3.55
C ILE A 88 9.53 -21.22 -4.09
N LYS A 89 10.84 -20.95 -4.12
CA LYS A 89 11.41 -19.74 -4.71
C LYS A 89 11.00 -19.58 -6.17
N ASN A 90 11.11 -20.65 -6.96
CA ASN A 90 10.75 -20.63 -8.37
C ASN A 90 9.27 -20.28 -8.57
N VAL A 91 8.38 -20.88 -7.78
CA VAL A 91 6.94 -20.60 -7.83
C VAL A 91 6.63 -19.15 -7.43
N ILE A 92 7.34 -18.60 -6.43
CA ILE A 92 7.16 -17.20 -6.03
C ILE A 92 7.61 -16.22 -7.13
N GLN A 93 8.71 -16.53 -7.81
CA GLN A 93 9.28 -15.66 -8.84
C GLN A 93 8.58 -15.79 -10.19
N ASN A 94 8.27 -17.00 -10.63
CA ASN A 94 7.70 -17.27 -11.95
C ASN A 94 6.18 -17.46 -11.93
N GLY A 95 5.60 -17.65 -10.74
CA GLY A 95 4.20 -18.04 -10.61
C GLY A 95 3.99 -19.53 -10.88
N ARG A 96 2.76 -20.00 -10.67
CA ARG A 96 2.34 -21.36 -11.04
C ARG A 96 0.83 -21.44 -11.25
N GLY A 97 0.42 -21.85 -12.44
CA GLY A 97 -0.99 -21.93 -12.81
C GLY A 97 -1.66 -20.56 -12.73
N ALA A 98 -2.60 -20.39 -11.80
CA ALA A 98 -3.28 -19.12 -11.55
C ALA A 98 -2.51 -18.16 -10.62
N MET A 99 -1.44 -18.62 -9.96
CA MET A 99 -0.61 -17.77 -9.11
C MET A 99 0.33 -16.94 -9.99
N PRO A 100 0.26 -15.59 -9.96
CA PRO A 100 1.16 -14.74 -10.72
C PRO A 100 2.58 -14.79 -10.15
N GLY A 101 3.57 -14.63 -11.02
CA GLY A 101 4.97 -14.49 -10.63
C GLY A 101 5.34 -13.05 -10.25
N GLY A 102 6.54 -12.87 -9.72
CA GLY A 102 7.13 -11.56 -9.43
C GLY A 102 6.54 -10.86 -8.20
N LEU A 103 5.80 -11.58 -7.36
CA LEU A 103 5.18 -11.03 -6.15
C LEU A 103 6.23 -10.64 -5.09
N VAL A 104 7.36 -11.36 -5.05
CA VAL A 104 8.46 -11.10 -4.12
C VAL A 104 9.69 -10.67 -4.91
N PRO A 105 10.36 -9.58 -4.49
CA PRO A 105 11.66 -9.19 -5.06
C PRO A 105 12.69 -10.34 -5.01
N PRO A 106 13.56 -10.49 -6.02
CA PRO A 106 14.52 -11.60 -6.08
C PRO A 106 15.43 -11.71 -4.84
N ASP A 107 15.79 -10.57 -4.26
CA ASP A 107 16.61 -10.43 -3.05
C ASP A 107 15.92 -10.98 -1.78
N LYS A 108 14.59 -11.00 -1.74
CA LYS A 108 13.79 -11.50 -0.61
C LYS A 108 13.18 -12.88 -0.85
N ALA A 109 13.23 -13.38 -2.08
CA ALA A 109 12.61 -14.65 -2.46
C ALA A 109 13.22 -15.84 -1.72
N ASP A 110 14.55 -15.83 -1.49
CA ASP A 110 15.24 -16.90 -0.75
C ASP A 110 14.82 -16.98 0.72
N GLU A 111 14.71 -15.82 1.38
CA GLU A 111 14.28 -15.74 2.77
C GLU A 111 12.82 -16.18 2.91
N MET A 112 11.96 -15.69 2.03
CA MET A 112 10.55 -16.06 1.98
C MET A 112 10.36 -17.56 1.76
N ALA A 113 11.10 -18.15 0.82
CA ALA A 113 11.01 -19.57 0.53
C ALA A 113 11.47 -20.43 1.73
N LYS A 114 12.56 -20.05 2.40
CA LYS A 114 13.04 -20.73 3.61
C LYS A 114 12.07 -20.60 4.78
N TRP A 115 11.35 -19.50 4.89
CA TRP A 115 10.35 -19.31 5.92
C TRP A 115 9.11 -20.16 5.64
N LEU A 116 8.59 -20.12 4.40
CA LEU A 116 7.46 -20.96 3.96
C LEU A 116 7.76 -22.45 4.11
N SER A 117 9.00 -22.90 3.85
CA SER A 117 9.35 -24.31 4.00
C SER A 117 9.30 -24.79 5.45
N LYS A 118 9.33 -23.89 6.44
CA LYS A 118 9.24 -24.22 7.87
C LYS A 118 7.80 -24.21 8.39
N LEU A 119 6.83 -23.72 7.61
CA LEU A 119 5.42 -23.75 7.99
C LEU A 119 4.92 -25.21 8.05
N LYS A 120 4.38 -25.58 9.21
CA LYS A 120 3.82 -26.90 9.48
C LYS A 120 2.33 -26.94 9.19
#